data_AF-A0A821UBP7-F1
#
_entry.id   AF-A0A821UBP7-F1
#
_cell.length_a   1.000
_cell.length_b   1.000
_cell.length_c   1.000
_cell.angle_alpha   90.00
_cell.angle_beta   90.00
_cell.angle_gamma   90.00
#
_symmetry.space_group_name_H-M   'P 1'
#
loop_
_entity.id
_entity.type
_entity.pdbx_description
1 polymer ?
#
loop_
_entity_poly.entity_id
_entity_poly.type
_entity_poly.pdbx_seq_one_letter_code
_entity_poly.pdbx_strand_id
1 'polypeptide(L)'
;NEEDQFERNSYHELKWIYPSSGRYDDSDRYVVLSCCKSGSFHYFFTIDRTTIKENRNGQGYFHIEPYLIWPDGSGEVLEQEYITCQSVLSKSLGPLSEWSSRIEVGRHSGYNMIHFTPVQCLSNVSNSSYSVSDHHKLNTKFEGTYEQMKILIDTMTKQWRILSITDLVYNHVANDCALLRDHPEAAYNLINSP
;
A
#
# COMPACT_ATOMS: atom_id res chain seq x y z
N ASN A 1 -11.39 -3.75 -19.20
CA ASN A 1 -10.31 -3.35 -20.14
C ASN A 1 -9.14 -2.79 -19.33
N GLU A 2 -7.93 -2.82 -19.87
CA GLU A 2 -6.73 -2.31 -19.16
C GLU A 2 -6.82 -0.82 -18.79
N GLU A 3 -7.58 -0.07 -19.59
CA GLU A 3 -7.79 1.38 -19.42
C GLU A 3 -8.88 1.74 -18.39
N ASP A 4 -9.75 0.80 -17.99
CA ASP A 4 -10.86 1.11 -17.10
C ASP A 4 -10.34 1.39 -15.68
N GLN A 5 -10.80 2.47 -15.05
CA GLN A 5 -10.52 2.75 -13.65
C GLN A 5 -11.20 1.71 -12.76
N PHE A 6 -10.48 1.21 -11.75
CA PHE A 6 -11.08 0.26 -10.81
C PHE A 6 -12.06 0.99 -9.88
N GLU A 7 -13.30 0.52 -9.86
CA GLU A 7 -14.35 0.98 -8.96
C GLU A 7 -14.84 -0.16 -8.06
N ARG A 8 -14.56 -0.08 -6.75
CA ARG A 8 -14.81 -1.16 -5.79
C ARG A 8 -16.25 -1.68 -5.74
N ASN A 9 -17.23 -0.82 -6.04
CA ASN A 9 -18.65 -1.14 -5.96
C ASN A 9 -19.30 -1.36 -7.34
N SER A 10 -18.51 -1.31 -8.42
CA SER A 10 -18.97 -1.59 -9.77
C SER A 10 -18.67 -3.04 -10.13
N TYR A 11 -19.62 -3.70 -10.80
CA TYR A 11 -19.53 -5.12 -11.12
C TYR A 11 -19.84 -5.36 -12.59
N HIS A 12 -19.12 -6.31 -13.19
CA HIS A 12 -19.32 -6.75 -14.55
C HIS A 12 -19.71 -8.22 -14.55
N GLU A 13 -20.80 -8.55 -15.23
CA GLU A 13 -21.25 -9.93 -15.40
C GLU A 13 -20.24 -10.71 -16.25
N LEU A 14 -19.79 -11.86 -15.74
CA LEU A 14 -18.94 -12.79 -16.47
C LEU A 14 -19.79 -13.89 -17.10
N LYS A 15 -19.45 -14.27 -18.33
CA LYS A 15 -20.13 -15.35 -19.04
C LYS A 15 -19.57 -16.70 -18.59
N TRP A 16 -20.48 -17.58 -18.19
CA TRP A 16 -20.16 -18.99 -17.95
C TRP A 16 -19.76 -19.70 -19.25
N ILE A 17 -18.71 -20.51 -19.16
CA ILE A 17 -18.26 -21.39 -20.22
C ILE A 17 -18.70 -22.81 -19.85
N TYR A 18 -19.23 -23.54 -20.84
CA TYR A 18 -19.82 -24.87 -20.71
C TYR A 18 -19.05 -25.85 -21.61
N PRO A 19 -18.01 -26.53 -21.10
CA PRO A 19 -17.15 -27.39 -21.92
C PRO A 19 -17.87 -28.66 -22.38
N SER A 20 -18.61 -29.30 -21.48
CA SER A 20 -19.42 -30.47 -21.81
C SER A 20 -20.80 -30.08 -22.35
N SER A 21 -21.26 -30.83 -23.35
CA SER A 21 -22.64 -30.75 -23.87
C SER A 21 -23.64 -31.59 -23.03
N GLY A 22 -23.18 -32.16 -21.91
CA GLY A 22 -23.99 -32.95 -21.00
C GLY A 22 -24.95 -32.07 -20.21
N ARG A 23 -26.26 -32.35 -20.27
CA ARG A 23 -27.29 -31.53 -19.59
C ARG A 23 -27.31 -31.67 -18.06
N TYR A 24 -26.63 -32.68 -17.51
CA TYR A 24 -26.80 -33.11 -16.12
C TYR A 24 -25.54 -32.96 -15.26
N ASP A 25 -24.39 -32.64 -15.85
CA ASP A 25 -23.14 -32.37 -15.13
C ASP A 25 -22.82 -30.89 -15.25
N ASP A 26 -22.60 -30.23 -14.11
CA ASP A 26 -22.22 -28.83 -14.03
C ASP A 26 -20.87 -28.59 -13.35
N SER A 27 -20.14 -29.67 -13.06
CA SER A 27 -18.88 -29.65 -12.34
C SER A 27 -17.72 -29.04 -13.14
N ASP A 28 -17.84 -29.00 -14.47
CA ASP A 28 -16.81 -28.50 -15.39
C ASP A 28 -17.04 -27.06 -15.85
N ARG A 29 -18.09 -26.39 -15.35
CA ARG A 29 -18.40 -25.00 -15.70
C ARG A 29 -17.41 -24.05 -15.06
N TYR A 30 -16.93 -23.08 -15.82
CA TYR A 30 -16.00 -22.07 -15.32
C TYR A 30 -16.27 -20.69 -15.92
N VAL A 31 -15.67 -19.68 -15.33
CA VAL A 31 -15.59 -18.31 -15.87
C VAL A 31 -14.12 -17.97 -16.10
N VAL A 32 -13.85 -17.17 -17.11
CA VAL A 32 -12.51 -16.63 -17.36
C VAL A 32 -12.50 -15.17 -16.95
N LEU A 33 -11.52 -14.82 -16.12
CA LEU A 33 -11.28 -13.46 -15.71
C LEU A 33 -9.82 -13.09 -16.03
N SER A 34 -9.65 -12.09 -16.90
CA SER A 34 -8.34 -11.53 -17.20
C SER A 34 -8.03 -10.38 -16.24
N CYS A 35 -7.07 -10.60 -15.35
CA CYS A 35 -6.62 -9.60 -14.39
C CYS A 35 -5.38 -8.88 -14.93
N CYS A 36 -5.50 -7.57 -15.18
CA CYS A 36 -4.41 -6.72 -15.66
C CYS A 36 -3.84 -5.77 -14.60
N LYS A 37 -4.39 -5.79 -13.38
CA LYS A 37 -4.00 -4.91 -12.27
C LYS A 37 -3.84 -5.75 -11.00
N SER A 38 -2.80 -5.46 -10.22
CA SER A 38 -2.66 -6.00 -8.87
C SER A 38 -3.68 -5.34 -7.94
N GLY A 39 -4.20 -6.09 -6.97
CA GLY A 39 -5.20 -5.58 -6.05
C GLY A 39 -6.00 -6.67 -5.34
N SER A 40 -6.97 -6.24 -4.54
CA SER A 40 -7.96 -7.12 -3.92
C SER A 40 -9.29 -6.91 -4.61
N PHE A 41 -9.83 -7.98 -5.18
CA PHE A 41 -11.02 -7.97 -6.01
C PHE A 41 -12.12 -8.80 -5.36
N HIS A 42 -13.35 -8.33 -5.48
CA HIS A 42 -14.54 -8.97 -4.93
C HIS A 42 -15.36 -9.59 -6.07
N TYR A 43 -15.91 -10.77 -5.83
CA TYR A 43 -16.89 -11.38 -6.72
C TYR A 43 -18.09 -11.89 -5.94
N PHE A 44 -19.23 -11.98 -6.60
CA PHE A 44 -20.41 -12.66 -6.10
C PHE A 44 -21.06 -13.47 -7.21
N PHE A 45 -21.93 -14.41 -6.85
CA PHE A 45 -22.72 -15.18 -7.81
C PHE A 45 -24.17 -15.30 -7.36
N THR A 46 -25.05 -15.47 -8.34
CA THR A 46 -26.49 -15.70 -8.17
C THR A 46 -26.86 -17.00 -8.87
N ILE A 47 -27.81 -17.73 -8.29
CA ILE A 47 -28.35 -18.97 -8.85
C ILE A 47 -29.58 -18.65 -9.71
N ASP A 48 -30.30 -17.57 -9.37
CA ASP A 48 -31.47 -17.07 -10.10
C ASP A 48 -31.15 -16.30 -11.38
N ARG A 49 -29.86 -16.20 -11.74
CA ARG A 49 -29.32 -15.48 -12.92
C ARG A 49 -29.56 -13.97 -12.88
N THR A 50 -29.90 -13.40 -11.73
CA THR A 50 -29.97 -11.95 -11.59
C THR A 50 -28.57 -11.35 -11.48
N THR A 51 -28.38 -10.12 -11.94
CA THR A 51 -27.13 -9.37 -11.74
C THR A 51 -27.17 -8.49 -10.49
N ILE A 52 -28.21 -8.65 -9.66
CA ILE A 52 -28.48 -7.83 -8.47
C ILE A 52 -27.64 -8.36 -7.31
N LYS A 53 -26.75 -7.52 -6.78
CA LYS A 53 -25.83 -7.87 -5.68
C LYS A 53 -26.55 -8.29 -4.40
N GLU A 54 -27.71 -7.74 -4.14
CA GLU A 54 -28.57 -8.04 -2.99
C GLU A 54 -29.12 -9.47 -3.05
N ASN A 55 -29.26 -10.04 -4.26
CA ASN A 55 -29.74 -11.40 -4.48
C ASN A 55 -28.61 -12.45 -4.51
N ARG A 56 -27.37 -12.08 -4.19
CA ARG A 56 -26.23 -13.00 -4.22
C ARG A 56 -26.47 -14.23 -3.34
N ASN A 57 -26.17 -15.41 -3.88
CA ASN A 57 -26.20 -16.67 -3.15
C ASN A 57 -24.84 -16.99 -2.51
N GLY A 58 -23.77 -16.35 -2.97
CA GLY A 58 -22.44 -16.44 -2.37
C GLY A 58 -21.51 -15.38 -2.93
N GLN A 59 -20.36 -15.22 -2.27
CA GLN A 59 -19.36 -14.23 -2.62
C GLN A 59 -17.99 -14.60 -2.08
N GLY A 60 -16.96 -13.99 -2.65
CA GLY A 60 -15.59 -14.16 -2.20
C GLY A 60 -14.71 -13.01 -2.63
N TYR A 61 -13.45 -13.09 -2.22
CA TYR A 61 -12.40 -12.18 -2.63
C TYR A 61 -11.25 -13.00 -3.18
N PHE A 62 -10.51 -12.43 -4.12
CA PHE A 62 -9.23 -12.93 -4.55
C PHE A 62 -8.23 -11.78 -4.62
N HIS A 63 -6.95 -12.12 -4.49
CA HIS A 63 -5.86 -11.18 -4.53
C HIS A 63 -5.02 -11.43 -5.78
N ILE A 64 -4.62 -10.35 -6.44
CA ILE A 64 -3.60 -10.36 -7.48
C ILE A 64 -2.42 -9.59 -6.92
N GLU A 65 -1.33 -10.30 -6.68
CA GLU A 65 -0.10 -9.75 -6.11
C GLU A 65 0.53 -8.72 -7.05
N PRO A 66 1.16 -7.66 -6.52
CA PRO A 66 1.93 -6.74 -7.34
C PRO A 66 3.24 -7.38 -7.79
N TYR A 67 3.63 -7.08 -9.03
CA TYR A 67 4.99 -7.29 -9.51
C TYR A 67 5.88 -6.13 -9.07
N LEU A 68 6.97 -6.44 -8.36
CA LEU A 68 7.97 -5.46 -7.95
C LEU A 68 9.03 -5.36 -9.04
N ILE A 69 8.83 -4.44 -10.00
CA ILE A 69 9.70 -4.31 -11.17
C ILE A 69 10.80 -3.29 -10.89
N TRP A 70 12.05 -3.61 -11.24
CA TRP A 70 13.15 -2.65 -11.14
C TRP A 70 12.99 -1.52 -12.17
N PRO A 71 13.01 -0.24 -11.76
CA PRO A 71 12.88 0.91 -12.67
C PRO A 71 14.23 1.28 -13.32
N ASP A 72 15.10 0.30 -13.55
CA ASP A 72 16.39 0.44 -14.25
C ASP A 72 16.28 0.13 -15.76
N GLY A 73 15.07 -0.21 -16.22
CA GLY A 73 14.80 -0.55 -17.62
C GLY A 73 15.10 -2.01 -17.98
N SER A 74 15.58 -2.83 -17.04
CA SER A 74 15.81 -4.26 -17.27
C SER A 74 14.53 -5.05 -17.48
N GLY A 75 13.40 -4.57 -16.93
CA GLY A 75 12.14 -5.31 -16.88
C GLY A 75 12.17 -6.49 -15.90
N GLU A 76 13.23 -6.62 -15.11
CA GLU A 76 13.37 -7.70 -14.14
C GLU A 76 12.44 -7.49 -12.94
N VAL A 77 11.83 -8.59 -12.51
CA VAL A 77 10.90 -8.62 -11.37
C VAL A 77 11.65 -9.14 -10.15
N LEU A 78 11.55 -8.41 -9.03
CA LEU A 78 11.89 -8.93 -7.71
C LEU A 78 10.74 -9.80 -7.21
N GLU A 79 10.97 -11.11 -7.15
CA GLU A 79 10.05 -12.06 -6.51
C GLU A 79 9.88 -11.71 -5.02
N GLN A 80 8.66 -11.84 -4.50
CA GLN A 80 8.34 -11.41 -3.14
C GLN A 80 9.09 -12.22 -2.08
N GLU A 81 9.35 -13.49 -2.38
CA GLU A 81 10.13 -14.43 -1.59
C GLU A 81 11.61 -14.00 -1.45
N TYR A 82 12.09 -13.14 -2.33
CA TYR A 82 13.46 -12.64 -2.32
C TYR A 82 13.61 -11.31 -1.59
N ILE A 83 12.54 -10.76 -1.01
CA ILE A 83 12.62 -9.51 -0.25
C ILE A 83 13.42 -9.72 1.05
N THR A 84 14.51 -8.97 1.18
CA THR A 84 15.28 -8.82 2.41
C THR A 84 15.14 -7.37 2.86
N CYS A 85 14.33 -7.14 3.89
CA CYS A 85 13.98 -5.80 4.36
C CYS A 85 14.70 -5.40 5.65
N GLN A 86 15.34 -4.23 5.65
CA GLN A 86 15.90 -3.62 6.85
C GLN A 86 14.99 -2.48 7.32
N SER A 87 14.52 -2.55 8.56
CA SER A 87 13.79 -1.45 9.18
C SER A 87 14.73 -0.46 9.83
N VAL A 88 14.53 0.84 9.57
CA VAL A 88 15.30 1.94 10.13
C VAL A 88 14.39 2.92 10.86
N LEU A 89 14.81 3.35 12.05
CA LEU A 89 14.17 4.45 12.74
C LEU A 89 14.57 5.76 12.06
N SER A 90 13.70 6.31 11.23
CA SER A 90 13.95 7.54 10.44
C SER A 90 14.44 8.70 11.31
N LYS A 91 13.86 8.87 12.51
CA LYS A 91 14.29 9.87 13.50
C LYS A 91 15.73 9.72 14.01
N SER A 92 16.35 8.55 13.82
CA SER A 92 17.72 8.23 14.22
C SER A 92 18.72 8.28 13.06
N LEU A 93 18.26 8.54 11.83
CA LEU A 93 19.12 8.69 10.66
C LEU A 93 19.76 10.08 10.54
N GLY A 94 19.44 11.03 11.44
CA GLY A 94 20.03 12.37 11.42
C GLY A 94 19.52 13.22 10.25
N PRO A 95 20.29 14.25 9.84
CA PRO A 95 19.96 15.07 8.68
C PRO A 95 19.88 14.22 7.40
N LEU A 96 18.94 14.56 6.50
CA LEU A 96 18.66 13.82 5.27
C LEU A 96 19.89 13.69 4.36
N SER A 97 20.79 14.67 4.39
CA SER A 97 22.07 14.65 3.67
C SER A 97 22.98 13.47 4.04
N GLU A 98 22.84 12.91 5.25
CA GLU A 98 23.65 11.80 5.73
C GLU A 98 22.99 10.43 5.49
N TRP A 99 21.68 10.39 5.18
CA TRP A 99 20.92 9.15 5.10
C TRP A 99 21.50 8.17 4.08
N SER A 100 21.93 8.67 2.92
CA SER A 100 22.56 7.85 1.87
C SER A 100 23.71 7.00 2.44
N SER A 101 24.65 7.64 3.14
CA SER A 101 25.81 6.95 3.72
C SER A 101 25.43 5.93 4.80
N ARG A 102 24.39 6.22 5.58
CA ARG A 102 23.92 5.33 6.65
C ARG A 102 23.17 4.12 6.09
N ILE A 103 22.38 4.32 5.03
CA ILE A 103 21.64 3.26 4.32
C ILE A 103 22.59 2.36 3.52
N GLU A 104 23.74 2.88 3.08
CA GLU A 104 24.74 2.11 2.34
C GLU A 104 25.23 0.87 3.10
N VAL A 105 25.24 0.92 4.44
CA VAL A 105 25.51 -0.26 5.28
C VAL A 105 24.51 -1.38 5.03
N GLY A 106 23.22 -1.04 4.91
CA GLY A 106 22.15 -2.00 4.58
C GLY A 106 22.35 -2.61 3.20
N ARG A 107 22.70 -1.77 2.21
CA ARG A 107 23.04 -2.21 0.85
C ARG A 107 24.17 -3.25 0.86
N HIS A 108 25.30 -2.92 1.48
CA HIS A 108 26.48 -3.81 1.51
C HIS A 108 26.23 -5.07 2.36
N SER A 109 25.20 -5.07 3.20
CA SER A 109 24.76 -6.25 3.96
C SER A 109 23.78 -7.15 3.19
N GLY A 110 23.42 -6.81 1.94
CA GLY A 110 22.56 -7.63 1.09
C GLY A 110 21.05 -7.38 1.24
N TYR A 111 20.64 -6.28 1.90
CA TYR A 111 19.23 -5.87 1.92
C TYR A 111 18.82 -5.26 0.58
N ASN A 112 17.66 -5.65 0.06
CA ASN A 112 17.07 -5.12 -1.17
C ASN A 112 15.81 -4.27 -0.94
N MET A 113 15.44 -4.06 0.33
CA MET A 113 14.37 -3.14 0.72
C MET A 113 14.72 -2.42 2.04
N ILE A 114 14.42 -1.13 2.12
CA ILE A 114 14.47 -0.35 3.37
C ILE A 114 13.06 0.03 3.80
N HIS A 115 12.71 -0.33 5.03
CA HIS A 115 11.50 0.14 5.68
C HIS A 115 11.82 1.33 6.58
N PHE A 116 11.25 2.49 6.22
CA PHE A 116 11.33 3.70 7.04
C PHE A 116 10.14 3.76 8.00
N THR A 117 10.39 3.93 9.29
CA THR A 117 9.32 4.43 10.19
C THR A 117 8.84 5.81 9.72
N PRO A 118 7.66 6.31 10.16
CA PRO A 118 7.09 7.54 9.61
C PRO A 118 8.09 8.68 9.52
N VAL A 119 8.17 9.28 8.33
CA VAL A 119 9.07 10.39 8.01
C VAL A 119 8.43 11.76 8.24
N GLN A 120 7.15 11.77 8.55
CA GLN A 120 6.34 12.95 8.77
C GLN A 120 6.71 13.65 10.08
N CYS A 121 6.24 14.89 10.25
CA CYS A 121 6.35 15.64 11.49
C CYS A 121 5.84 14.82 12.68
N LEU A 122 6.66 14.75 13.73
CA LEU A 122 6.33 14.05 14.96
C LEU A 122 5.90 15.04 16.04
N SER A 123 5.25 14.53 17.09
CA SER A 123 4.93 15.29 18.28
C SER A 123 6.18 15.93 18.90
N ASN A 124 6.07 17.20 19.28
CA ASN A 124 7.14 17.90 19.99
C ASN A 124 7.26 17.45 21.46
N VAL A 125 6.22 16.78 21.97
CA VAL A 125 6.15 16.33 23.36
C VAL A 125 6.76 14.94 23.51
N SER A 126 6.27 13.96 22.73
CA SER A 126 6.72 12.57 22.86
C SER A 126 7.91 12.22 21.98
N ASN A 127 8.02 12.86 20.80
CA ASN A 127 8.97 12.52 19.75
C ASN A 127 8.98 11.00 19.40
N SER A 128 7.84 10.33 19.61
CA SER A 128 7.63 8.94 19.20
C SER A 128 7.47 8.85 17.68
N SER A 129 8.05 7.82 17.04
CA SER A 129 8.02 7.67 15.58
C SER A 129 6.60 7.51 15.02
N TYR A 130 5.64 7.10 15.85
CA TYR A 130 4.25 6.88 15.45
C TYR A 130 3.30 7.99 15.94
N SER A 131 3.80 8.96 16.70
CA SER A 131 3.02 10.13 17.14
C SER A 131 3.15 11.24 16.12
N VAL A 132 2.43 11.11 15.00
CA VAL A 132 2.50 12.04 13.86
C VAL A 132 1.66 13.29 14.14
N SER A 133 2.28 14.47 14.09
CA SER A 133 1.64 15.76 14.35
C SER A 133 1.14 16.47 13.09
N ASP A 134 1.71 16.15 11.92
CA ASP A 134 1.25 16.63 10.60
C ASP A 134 1.66 15.61 9.52
N HIS A 135 0.68 14.86 9.01
CA HIS A 135 0.89 13.81 8.00
C HIS A 135 1.35 14.33 6.63
N HIS A 136 1.19 15.63 6.36
CA HIS A 136 1.51 16.23 5.07
C HIS A 136 2.89 16.88 5.03
N LYS A 137 3.58 16.97 6.17
CA LYS A 137 4.90 17.61 6.26
C LYS A 137 5.98 16.63 6.67
N LEU A 138 7.13 16.76 6.03
CA LEU A 138 8.33 16.04 6.41
C LEU A 138 8.82 16.53 7.78
N ASN A 139 9.35 15.63 8.60
CA ASN A 139 9.96 15.99 9.88
C ASN A 139 11.09 17.01 9.70
N THR A 140 10.93 18.18 10.31
CA THR A 140 11.88 19.29 10.18
C THR A 140 13.27 18.96 10.73
N LYS A 141 13.39 17.98 11.64
CA LYS A 141 14.68 17.51 12.17
C LYS A 141 15.55 16.81 11.12
N PHE A 142 14.99 16.45 9.97
CA PHE A 142 15.78 15.92 8.86
C PHE A 142 16.47 17.01 8.04
N GLU A 143 16.14 18.29 8.27
CA GLU A 143 16.78 19.41 7.58
C GLU A 143 16.76 19.26 6.04
N GLY A 144 15.65 18.75 5.51
CA GLY A 144 15.51 18.47 4.09
C GLY A 144 14.07 18.57 3.58
N THR A 145 13.89 18.26 2.30
CA THR A 145 12.59 18.34 1.61
C THR A 145 12.17 17.00 1.02
N TYR A 146 10.89 16.89 0.62
CA TYR A 146 10.40 15.71 -0.09
C TYR A 146 11.09 15.52 -1.45
N GLU A 147 11.53 16.58 -2.12
CA GLU A 147 12.31 16.50 -3.36
C GLU A 147 13.68 15.85 -3.11
N GLN A 148 14.38 16.24 -2.04
CA GLN A 148 15.64 15.61 -1.66
C GLN A 148 15.44 14.15 -1.25
N MET A 149 14.36 13.85 -0.53
CA MET A 149 14.01 12.46 -0.18
C MET A 149 13.71 11.65 -1.44
N LYS A 150 12.98 12.23 -2.41
CA LYS A 150 12.75 11.59 -3.71
C LYS A 150 14.06 11.28 -4.43
N ILE A 151 15.04 12.17 -4.41
CA ILE A 151 16.36 11.92 -5.01
C ILE A 151 17.05 10.74 -4.32
N LEU A 152 16.98 10.64 -2.98
CA LEU A 152 17.51 9.50 -2.23
C LEU A 152 16.81 8.19 -2.63
N ILE A 153 15.47 8.17 -2.64
CA ILE A 153 14.70 6.97 -3.02
C ILE A 153 14.96 6.57 -4.48
N ASP A 154 15.04 7.53 -5.39
CA ASP A 154 15.38 7.27 -6.80
C ASP A 154 16.80 6.69 -6.93
N THR A 155 17.75 7.18 -6.13
CA THR A 155 19.13 6.66 -6.08
C THR A 155 19.14 5.21 -5.57
N MET A 156 18.50 4.94 -4.43
CA MET A 156 18.37 3.60 -3.88
C MET A 156 17.75 2.64 -4.89
N THR A 157 16.66 3.05 -5.53
CA THR A 157 15.91 2.18 -6.42
C THR A 157 16.64 1.94 -7.75
N LYS A 158 17.14 3.00 -8.40
CA LYS A 158 17.72 2.91 -9.77
C LYS A 158 19.18 2.50 -9.78
N GLN A 159 19.97 2.91 -8.79
CA GLN A 159 21.41 2.65 -8.76
C GLN A 159 21.77 1.51 -7.83
N TRP A 160 21.00 1.28 -6.78
CA TRP A 160 21.32 0.29 -5.76
C TRP A 160 20.41 -0.94 -5.78
N ARG A 161 19.33 -0.90 -6.57
CA ARG A 161 18.30 -1.95 -6.59
C ARG A 161 17.80 -2.26 -5.18
N ILE A 162 17.44 -1.18 -4.49
CA ILE A 162 16.84 -1.20 -3.16
C ILE A 162 15.50 -0.48 -3.23
N LEU A 163 14.42 -1.21 -2.94
CA LEU A 163 13.09 -0.63 -2.79
C LEU A 163 12.94 0.04 -1.43
N SER A 164 11.88 0.83 -1.27
CA SER A 164 11.55 1.44 0.01
C SER A 164 10.07 1.37 0.32
N ILE A 165 9.73 1.18 1.60
CA ILE A 165 8.38 1.29 2.13
C ILE A 165 8.38 2.21 3.36
N THR A 166 7.22 2.74 3.72
CA THR A 166 7.02 3.50 4.95
C THR A 166 5.74 3.08 5.64
N ASP A 167 5.75 3.15 6.96
CA ASP A 167 4.52 3.03 7.75
C ASP A 167 3.55 4.18 7.44
N LEU A 168 2.25 3.86 7.44
CA LEU A 168 1.15 4.80 7.42
C LEU A 168 0.34 4.67 8.72
N VAL A 169 0.18 5.78 9.45
CA VAL A 169 -0.52 5.80 10.73
C VAL A 169 -1.90 6.40 10.56
N TYR A 170 -2.92 5.55 10.45
CA TYR A 170 -4.32 5.96 10.26
C TYR A 170 -5.16 5.99 11.54
N ASN A 171 -4.77 5.22 12.55
CA ASN A 171 -5.61 4.98 13.72
C ASN A 171 -5.54 6.10 14.78
N HIS A 172 -4.52 6.97 14.73
CA HIS A 172 -4.36 8.08 15.66
C HIS A 172 -3.48 9.18 15.07
N VAL A 173 -3.54 10.35 15.71
CA VAL A 173 -2.64 11.48 15.48
C VAL A 173 -2.01 11.90 16.81
N ALA A 174 -0.95 12.70 16.79
CA ALA A 174 -0.36 13.25 18.00
C ALA A 174 -1.36 14.15 18.76
N ASN A 175 -1.26 14.19 20.08
CA ASN A 175 -2.11 15.04 20.91
C ASN A 175 -1.90 16.55 20.66
N ASP A 176 -0.76 16.93 20.10
CA ASP A 176 -0.41 18.29 19.67
C ASP A 176 -0.63 18.51 18.16
N CYS A 177 -1.34 17.61 17.48
CA CYS A 177 -1.74 17.79 16.08
C CYS A 177 -2.71 18.98 15.95
N ALA A 178 -2.39 19.95 15.08
CA ALA A 178 -3.21 21.15 14.88
C ALA A 178 -4.63 20.82 14.40
N LEU A 179 -4.78 19.73 13.63
CA LEU A 179 -6.08 19.27 13.13
C LEU A 179 -7.09 19.03 14.25
N LEU A 180 -6.66 18.56 15.43
CA LEU A 180 -7.58 18.30 16.55
C LEU A 180 -8.15 19.59 17.17
N ARG A 181 -7.49 20.73 16.98
CA ARG A 181 -8.00 22.03 17.45
C ARG A 181 -9.10 22.55 16.54
N ASP A 182 -8.87 22.44 15.22
CA ASP A 182 -9.77 22.98 14.21
C ASP A 182 -10.94 22.01 13.92
N HIS A 183 -10.70 20.70 14.11
CA HIS A 183 -11.63 19.59 13.86
C HIS A 183 -11.72 18.62 15.06
N PRO A 184 -12.24 19.06 16.22
CA PRO A 184 -12.37 18.20 17.40
C PRO A 184 -13.32 17.01 17.21
N GLU A 185 -14.20 17.07 16.21
CA GLU A 185 -15.09 15.97 15.79
C GLU A 185 -14.34 14.77 15.19
N ALA A 186 -13.08 14.96 14.77
CA ALA A 186 -12.23 13.90 14.25
C ALA A 186 -11.77 12.91 15.34
N ALA A 187 -11.92 13.27 16.62
CA ALA A 187 -11.62 12.42 17.76
C ALA A 187 -12.89 12.05 18.53
N TYR A 188 -12.80 11.03 19.37
CA TYR A 188 -13.86 10.66 20.30
C TYR A 188 -14.03 11.72 21.39
N ASN A 189 -15.23 12.27 21.55
CA ASN A 189 -15.56 13.29 22.54
C ASN A 189 -17.00 13.13 23.05
N LEU A 190 -17.39 13.94 24.05
CA LEU A 190 -18.72 13.86 24.69
C LEU A 190 -19.90 14.17 23.75
N ILE A 191 -19.66 14.72 22.56
CA ILE A 191 -20.70 15.05 21.57
C ILE A 191 -20.93 13.89 20.61
N ASN A 192 -19.85 13.33 20.03
CA ASN A 192 -19.95 12.27 19.02
C ASN A 192 -19.87 10.84 19.60
N SER A 193 -19.48 10.69 20.87
CA SER A 193 -19.32 9.40 21.56
C SER A 193 -19.59 9.53 23.07
N PRO A 194 -20.86 9.77 23.45
CA PRO A 194 -21.28 10.04 24.83
C PRO A 194 -21.33 8.80 25.74
#